data_AF-T1JRE4-F1
#
_entry.id   AF-T1JRE4-F1
#
_cell.length_a   1.000
_cell.length_b   1.000
_cell.length_c   1.000
_cell.angle_alpha   90.00
_cell.angle_beta   90.00
_cell.angle_gamma   90.00
#
_symmetry.space_group_name_H-M   'P 1'
#
loop_
_entity.id
_entity.type
_entity.pdbx_description
1 polymer ?
#
loop_
_entity_poly.entity_id
_entity_poly.type
_entity_poly.pdbx_seq_one_letter_code
_entity_poly.pdbx_strand_id
1 'polypeptide(L)' 'MIAVCDDTYVDHQKSANFPFQRASYLPHKYRNLFKPMVIIATDGCILEVTGPYEASKNDSSIMSELRRSDSSKKI' A
#
# COMPACT_ATOMS: atom_id res chain seq x y z
N MET A 1 -22.69 -0.44 -2.39
CA MET A 1 -21.74 -0.06 -1.33
C MET A 1 -20.68 0.84 -1.95
N ILE A 2 -20.41 2.00 -1.35
CA ILE A 2 -19.32 2.89 -1.77
C ILE A 2 -18.18 2.65 -0.79
N ALA A 3 -16.96 2.49 -1.31
CA ALA A 3 -15.74 2.37 -0.51
C ALA A 3 -14.80 3.52 -0.85
N VAL A 4 -14.07 4.00 0.15
CA VAL A 4 -12.98 4.97 -0.01
C VAL A 4 -11.67 4.20 0.09
N CYS A 5 -10.79 4.40 -0.88
CA CYS A 5 -9.47 3.79 -0.91
C CYS A 5 -8.42 4.90 -0.93
N ASP A 6 -7.50 4.88 0.03
CA ASP A 6 -6.40 5.83 0.12
C ASP A 6 -5.10 5.12 0.51
N ASP A 7 -3.98 5.55 -0.06
CA ASP A 7 -2.64 5.13 0.33
C ASP A 7 -1.86 6.28 0.97
N THR A 8 -1.29 6.03 2.14
CA THR A 8 -0.49 7.02 2.87
C THR A 8 0.88 6.46 3.21
N TYR A 9 1.87 7.33 3.36
CA TYR A 9 3.21 6.92 3.78
C TYR A 9 3.25 6.56 5.26
N VAL A 10 3.84 5.40 5.57
CA VAL A 10 4.16 4.96 6.93
C VAL A 10 5.68 4.82 7.06
N ASP A 11 6.24 5.43 8.10
CA ASP A 11 7.66 5.37 8.41
C ASP A 11 8.01 4.07 9.14
N HIS A 12 9.23 3.58 8.93
CA HIS A 12 9.71 2.40 9.65
C HIS A 12 11.21 2.46 9.93
N GLN A 13 11.62 1.73 10.96
CA GLN A 13 13.02 1.59 11.33
C GLN A 13 13.81 0.78 10.29
N LYS A 14 15.14 0.96 10.31
CA LYS A 14 16.05 0.23 9.43
C LYS A 14 15.81 -1.29 9.54
N SER A 15 15.43 -1.90 8.42
CA SER A 15 15.23 -3.33 8.31
C SER A 15 16.55 -4.06 8.03
N ALA A 16 16.68 -5.27 8.57
CA ALA A 16 17.75 -6.20 8.21
C ALA A 16 17.53 -6.84 6.82
N ASN A 17 16.30 -6.78 6.29
CA ASN A 17 15.97 -7.26 4.95
C ASN A 17 16.39 -6.21 3.92
N PHE A 18 17.56 -6.40 3.31
CA PHE A 18 18.13 -5.45 2.35
C PHE A 18 17.22 -5.15 1.13
N PRO A 19 16.60 -6.16 0.47
CA PRO A 19 15.60 -5.89 -0.58
C PRO A 19 14.48 -4.95 -0.12
N PHE A 20 13.86 -5.23 1.02
CA PHE A 20 12.78 -4.40 1.56
C PHE A 20 13.25 -2.99 1.95
N GLN A 21 14.43 -2.90 2.58
CA GLN A 21 15.07 -1.64 2.95
C GLN A 21 15.32 -0.74 1.73
N ARG A 22 15.74 -1.33 0.60
CA ARG A 22 15.97 -0.61 -0.65
C ARG A 22 14.66 -0.17 -1.30
N ALA A 23 13.66 -1.04 -1.33
CA ALA A 23 12.35 -0.79 -1.95
C ALA A 23 11.51 0.26 -1.19
N SER A 24 11.75 0.40 0.11
CA SER A 24 11.08 1.39 0.95
C SER A 24 11.75 2.78 0.95
N TYR A 25 12.97 2.93 0.45
CA TYR A 25 13.61 4.24 0.42
C TYR A 25 12.97 5.17 -0.63
N LEU A 26 12.44 6.32 -0.19
CA LEU A 26 11.82 7.30 -1.09
C LEU A 26 12.72 8.53 -1.29
N PRO A 27 13.24 8.78 -2.51
CA PRO A 27 14.18 9.87 -2.76
C PRO A 27 13.65 11.27 -2.41
N HIS A 28 12.38 11.55 -2.68
CA HIS A 28 11.78 12.86 -2.39
C HIS A 28 11.64 13.15 -0.89
N LYS A 29 11.56 12.11 -0.04
CA LYS A 29 11.36 12.26 1.41
C LYS A 29 12.60 11.90 2.22
N TYR A 30 13.66 11.45 1.54
CA TYR A 30 14.98 11.10 2.10
C TYR A 30 14.90 10.17 3.32
N ARG A 31 13.93 9.23 3.31
CA ARG A 31 13.70 8.28 4.41
C ARG A 31 13.03 7.01 3.90
N ASN A 32 12.99 5.98 4.74
CA ASN A 32 12.42 4.69 4.40
C ASN A 32 10.94 4.64 4.78
N LEU A 33 10.08 4.63 3.77
CA LEU A 33 8.64 4.62 3.88
C LEU A 33 8.09 3.37 3.21
N PHE A 34 6.91 2.94 3.63
CA PHE A 34 6.09 2.07 2.81
C PHE A 34 4.68 2.65 2.75
N LYS A 35 3.86 2.11 1.85
CA LYS A 35 2.48 2.55 1.70
C LYS A 35 1.54 1.35 1.89
N PRO A 36 0.74 1.30 2.95
CA PRO A 36 -0.47 0.47 2.94
C PRO A 36 -1.56 1.19 2.13
N MET A 37 -2.38 0.43 1.43
CA MET A 37 -3.65 0.94 0.90
C MET A 37 -4.77 0.49 1.83
N VAL A 38 -5.53 1.46 2.34
CA VAL A 38 -6.64 1.21 3.26
C VAL A 38 -7.94 1.39 2.50
N ILE A 39 -8.80 0.39 2.57
CA ILE A 39 -10.15 0.40 1.99
C ILE A 39 -11.14 0.50 3.15
N ILE A 40 -11.92 1.58 3.17
CA ILE A 40 -12.89 1.86 4.23
C ILE A 40 -14.30 2.01 3.67
N ALA A 41 -15.29 1.65 4.48
CA ALA A 41 -16.67 2.01 4.24
C ALA A 41 -16.92 3.47 4.61
N THR A 42 -18.02 4.04 4.12
CA THR A 42 -18.38 5.45 4.34
C THR A 42 -18.73 5.78 5.79
N ASP A 43 -18.95 4.78 6.64
CA ASP A 43 -19.16 4.91 8.09
C ASP A 43 -17.83 4.90 8.89
N GLY A 44 -16.70 4.77 8.20
CA GLY A 44 -15.38 4.70 8.82
C GLY A 44 -14.94 3.29 9.22
N CYS A 45 -15.74 2.26 8.96
CA CYS A 45 -15.31 0.88 9.17
C CYS A 45 -14.21 0.49 8.17
N ILE A 46 -13.11 -0.05 8.67
CA ILE A 46 -12.03 -0.59 7.82
C ILE A 46 -12.51 -1.92 7.23
N LEU A 47 -12.58 -1.99 5.91
CA LEU A 47 -12.97 -3.19 5.19
C LEU A 47 -11.75 -4.08 4.91
N GLU A 48 -10.66 -3.47 4.46
CA GLU A 48 -9.42 -4.18 4.12
C GLU A 48 -8.20 -3.25 4.23
N VAL A 49 -7.05 -3.83 4.56
CA VAL A 49 -5.75 -3.16 4.47
C VAL A 49 -4.82 -4.03 3.64
N THR A 50 -4.27 -3.47 2.57
CA THR A 50 -3.41 -4.18 1.62
C THR A 50 -2.01 -3.56 1.57
N GLY A 51 -1.04 -4.36 1.13
CA GLY A 51 0.38 -4.00 1.16
C GLY A 51 1.17 -4.83 2.19
N PRO A 52 2.39 -4.40 2.59
CA PRO A 52 3.00 -3.09 2.32
C PRO A 52 3.48 -2.93 0.86
N TYR A 53 3.15 -1.81 0.24
CA TYR A 53 3.65 -1.42 -1.08
C TYR A 53 4.91 -0.55 -0.98
N GLU A 54 5.74 -0.61 -2.02
CA GLU A 54 6.93 0.25 -2.15
C GLU A 54 6.53 1.73 -2.11
N ALA A 55 7.35 2.57 -1.47
CA ALA A 55 7.05 4.00 -1.36
C ALA A 55 7.00 4.72 -2.72
N SER A 56 7.72 4.20 -3.72
CA SER A 56 7.74 4.72 -5.09
C SER A 56 6.46 4.40 -5.89
N LYS A 57 5.67 3.43 -5.44
CA LYS A 57 4.50 2.94 -6.15
C LYS A 57 3.34 3.94 -6.01
N ASN A 58 2.67 4.24 -7.12
CA ASN A 58 1.54 5.17 -7.12
C ASN A 58 0.22 4.45 -6.82
N ASP A 59 -0.72 5.21 -6.29
CA ASP A 59 -2.10 4.82 -5.97
C ASP A 59 -2.80 4.05 -7.09
N SER A 60 -2.74 4.56 -8.32
CA SER A 60 -3.39 3.97 -9.50
C SER A 60 -2.81 2.60 -9.87
N SER A 61 -1.50 2.40 -9.74
CA SER A 61 -0.87 1.10 -9.99
C SER A 61 -1.20 0.09 -8.89
N ILE A 62 -1.26 0.53 -7.64
CA ILE A 62 -1.70 -0.31 -6.51
C ILE A 62 -3.15 -0.76 -6.72
N MET A 63 -4.03 0.18 -7.08
CA MET A 63 -5.44 -0.11 -7.36
C MET A 63 -5.61 -1.09 -8.53
N SER A 64 -4.80 -0.92 -9.57
CA SER A 64 -4.81 -1.83 -10.72
C SER A 64 -4.36 -3.24 -10.37
N GLU A 65 -3.38 -3.39 -9.47
CA GLU A 65 -2.93 -4.69 -8.96
C GLU A 65 -4.01 -5.36 -8.11
N LEU A 66 -4.64 -4.61 -7.21
CA LEU A 66 -5.75 -5.10 -6.38
C LEU A 66 -6.88 -5.66 -7.22
N ARG A 67 -7.32 -4.88 -8.22
CA ARG A 67 -8.36 -5.31 -9.17
C ARG A 67 -8.02 -6.62 -9.89
N ARG A 68 -6.74 -6.86 -10.19
CA ARG A 68 -6.27 -8.10 -10.81
C ARG A 68 -6.25 -9.25 -9.81
N SER A 69 -5.81 -8.99 -8.58
CA SER A 69 -5.73 -10.01 -7.53
C SER A 69 -7.10 -10.62 -7.18
N ASP A 70 -8.16 -9.81 -7.20
CA ASP A 70 -9.53 -10.29 -6.97
C ASP A 70 -10.05 -11.20 -8.09
N SER A 71 -9.61 -10.96 -9.32
CA SER A 71 -9.99 -11.81 -10.46
C SER A 71 -9.39 -13.21 -10.36
N SER A 72 -8.23 -13.35 -9.71
CA SER A 72 -7.54 -14.63 -9.48
C SER A 72 -8.05 -15.40 -8.26
N LYS A 73 -8.82 -14.78 -7.37
CA LYS A 73 -9.40 -15.42 -6.17
C LYS A 73 -10.76 -16.08 -6.40
N LYS A 74 -11.30 -16.08 -7.62
CA LYS A 74 -12.48 -16.88 -7.96
C LYS A 74 -12.08 -18.36 -8.15
N ILE A 75 -12.19 -19.13 -7.07
CA ILE A 75 -12.28 -20.60 -7.08
C ILE A 75 -13.75 -20.97 -7.00
#